data_AF-A0A383CU41-F1
#
_entry.id   AF-A0A383CU41-F1
#
_cell.length_a   1.000
_cell.length_b   1.000
_cell.length_c   1.000
_cell.angle_alpha   90.00
_cell.angle_beta   90.00
_cell.angle_gamma   90.00
#
_symmetry.space_group_name_H-M   'P 1'
#
loop_
_entity.id
_entity.type
_entity.pdbx_description
1 polymer ?
#
loop_
_entity_poly.entity_id
_entity_poly.type
_entity_poly.pdbx_seq_one_letter_code
_entity_poly.pdbx_strand_id
1 'polypeptide(L)'
;NPRDELAFKRMALMLPGVGGKTAAKLWGSFLEHHADGRLLAECLQKCAGVPKKAVAAWAQFSATVAQLEDDSVHGDAGAMLDLIVEAGYEDYVAANYDKVHARLDDIEQLGVFARQYDSLETFLAELALLTNIEAEEKRPADDDQEQLRLSTIHQAKGLEFKVVFVIMLCDGMFPSNRSLDTVEGEEEERRLFYVAITRAKDELYLSYPMIRAVAAGSSADMMQQPSRFLGELPAELI
;
A
#
# COMPACT_ATOMS: atom_id res chain seq x y z
N ASN A 1 1.35 -19.54 -5.13
CA ASN A 1 2.19 -20.68 -5.59
C ASN A 1 2.79 -21.38 -4.38
N PRO A 2 2.38 -22.62 -4.06
CA PRO A 2 2.86 -23.35 -2.88
C PRO A 2 4.32 -23.80 -2.95
N ARG A 3 4.93 -23.74 -4.14
CA ARG A 3 6.34 -24.09 -4.38
C ARG A 3 7.28 -22.90 -4.29
N ASP A 4 6.78 -21.71 -3.94
CA ASP A 4 7.58 -20.50 -3.80
C ASP A 4 8.33 -20.46 -2.45
N GLU A 5 9.53 -21.02 -2.44
CA GLU A 5 10.42 -21.05 -1.28
C GLU A 5 10.79 -19.63 -0.81
N LEU A 6 10.94 -18.67 -1.73
CA LEU A 6 11.35 -17.31 -1.40
C LEU A 6 10.24 -16.58 -0.65
N ALA A 7 9.01 -16.64 -1.15
CA ALA A 7 7.85 -16.06 -0.49
C ALA A 7 7.62 -16.70 0.89
N PHE A 8 7.69 -18.04 0.98
CA PHE A 8 7.57 -18.75 2.26
C PHE A 8 8.62 -18.28 3.28
N LYS A 9 9.90 -18.20 2.87
CA LYS A 9 10.98 -17.79 3.78
C LYS A 9 10.84 -16.34 4.21
N ARG A 10 10.46 -15.43 3.29
CA ARG A 10 10.19 -14.02 3.62
C ARG A 10 9.10 -13.91 4.67
N MET A 11 8.01 -14.67 4.51
CA MET A 11 6.94 -14.74 5.50
C MET A 11 7.44 -15.27 6.83
N ALA A 12 8.12 -16.42 6.84
CA ALA A 12 8.58 -17.05 8.07
C ALA A 12 9.54 -16.13 8.87
N LEU A 13 10.36 -15.34 8.19
CA LEU A 13 11.28 -14.38 8.82
C LEU A 13 10.59 -13.21 9.51
N MET A 14 9.31 -12.94 9.21
CA MET A 14 8.51 -11.94 9.94
C MET A 14 8.14 -12.42 11.34
N LEU A 15 8.21 -13.72 11.61
CA LEU A 15 7.76 -14.33 12.86
C LEU A 15 8.83 -14.23 13.97
N PRO A 16 8.42 -14.01 15.22
CA PRO A 16 9.34 -13.74 16.31
C PRO A 16 10.26 -14.95 16.61
N GLY A 17 11.56 -14.72 16.55
CA GLY A 17 12.57 -15.76 16.83
C GLY A 17 12.81 -16.74 15.67
N VAL A 18 12.32 -16.44 14.46
CA VAL A 18 12.64 -17.19 13.25
C VAL A 18 13.76 -16.48 12.49
N GLY A 19 14.94 -17.11 12.42
CA GLY A 19 16.05 -16.68 11.56
C GLY A 19 16.16 -17.55 10.30
N GLY A 20 17.10 -17.22 9.40
CA GLY A 20 17.22 -17.90 8.10
C GLY A 20 17.37 -19.43 8.16
N LYS A 21 18.12 -19.95 9.14
CA LYS A 21 18.24 -21.42 9.36
C LYS A 21 16.92 -22.04 9.80
N THR A 22 16.16 -21.36 10.65
CA THR A 22 14.85 -21.82 11.12
C THR A 22 13.83 -21.78 10.00
N ALA A 23 13.80 -20.70 9.21
CA ALA A 23 12.93 -20.58 8.04
C ALA A 23 13.18 -21.70 7.02
N ALA A 24 14.45 -22.07 6.78
CA ALA A 24 14.80 -23.20 5.91
C ALA A 24 14.33 -24.56 6.46
N LYS A 25 14.40 -24.77 7.79
CA LYS A 25 13.86 -26.00 8.43
C LYS A 25 12.34 -26.06 8.33
N LEU A 26 11.65 -24.94 8.56
CA LEU A 26 10.21 -24.85 8.43
C LEU A 26 9.77 -25.12 6.99
N TRP A 27 10.51 -24.63 6.00
CA TRP A 27 10.26 -24.94 4.60
C TRP A 27 10.39 -26.44 4.30
N GLY A 28 11.45 -27.08 4.79
CA GLY A 28 11.60 -28.53 4.67
C GLY A 28 10.44 -29.30 5.29
N SER A 29 10.02 -28.94 6.50
CA SER A 29 8.87 -29.58 7.16
C SER A 29 7.55 -29.32 6.43
N PHE A 30 7.36 -28.13 5.87
CA PHE A 30 6.20 -27.82 5.04
C PHE A 30 6.16 -28.73 3.80
N LEU A 31 7.28 -28.89 3.11
CA LEU A 31 7.38 -29.76 1.93
C LEU A 31 7.16 -31.25 2.23
N GLU A 32 7.52 -31.74 3.43
CA GLU A 32 7.23 -33.11 3.86
C GLU A 32 5.72 -33.39 3.98
N HIS A 33 4.92 -32.36 4.26
CA HIS A 33 3.47 -32.45 4.39
C HIS A 33 2.72 -32.02 3.15
N HIS A 34 3.33 -31.20 2.29
CA HIS A 34 2.75 -30.75 1.04
C HIS A 34 2.63 -31.90 0.04
N ALA A 35 1.42 -32.07 -0.50
CA ALA A 35 1.13 -32.95 -1.61
C ALA A 35 0.11 -32.25 -2.50
N ASP A 36 0.13 -32.55 -3.81
CA ASP A 36 -0.82 -31.98 -4.76
C ASP A 36 -2.26 -32.26 -4.29
N GLY A 37 -3.09 -31.22 -4.24
CA GLY A 37 -4.48 -31.28 -3.77
C GLY A 37 -4.71 -31.14 -2.26
N ARG A 38 -3.65 -30.97 -1.45
CA ARG A 38 -3.81 -30.58 -0.03
C ARG A 38 -3.85 -29.07 0.14
N LEU A 39 -4.70 -28.62 1.05
CA LEU A 39 -4.73 -27.24 1.52
C LEU A 39 -3.40 -26.87 2.20
N LEU A 40 -2.92 -25.67 1.94
CA LEU A 40 -1.69 -25.12 2.47
C LEU A 40 -1.80 -24.90 3.97
N ALA A 41 -2.95 -24.45 4.45
CA ALA A 41 -3.19 -24.26 5.87
C ALA A 41 -2.99 -25.57 6.67
N GLU A 42 -3.48 -26.70 6.16
CA GLU A 42 -3.28 -27.99 6.81
C GLU A 42 -1.81 -28.42 6.83
N CYS A 43 -1.06 -28.09 5.78
CA CYS A 43 0.37 -28.36 5.70
C CYS A 43 1.14 -27.51 6.72
N LEU A 44 0.78 -26.22 6.84
CA LEU A 44 1.37 -25.30 7.81
C LEU A 44 1.10 -25.71 9.26
N GLN A 45 -0.12 -26.17 9.56
CA GLN A 45 -0.48 -26.67 10.90
C GLN A 45 0.34 -27.89 11.33
N LYS A 46 0.81 -28.69 10.38
CA LYS A 46 1.63 -29.89 10.64
C LYS A 46 3.13 -29.61 10.71
N CYS A 47 3.58 -28.41 10.36
CA CYS A 47 4.99 -28.06 10.39
C CYS A 47 5.62 -28.25 11.79
N ALA A 48 6.70 -29.03 11.82
CA ALA A 48 7.52 -29.22 13.01
C ALA A 48 8.61 -28.14 13.11
N GLY A 49 9.10 -27.91 14.34
CA GLY A 49 10.25 -27.02 14.57
C GLY A 49 9.92 -25.52 14.65
N VAL A 50 8.64 -25.16 14.78
CA VAL A 50 8.22 -23.78 15.09
C VAL A 50 8.80 -23.35 16.45
N PRO A 51 9.56 -22.24 16.52
CA PRO A 51 10.11 -21.75 17.79
C PRO A 51 9.01 -21.43 18.80
N LYS A 52 9.26 -21.67 20.09
CA LYS A 52 8.29 -21.39 21.18
C LYS A 52 7.72 -19.96 21.13
N LYS A 53 8.55 -18.97 20.77
CA LYS A 53 8.13 -17.56 20.64
C LYS A 53 7.21 -17.30 19.45
N ALA A 54 7.27 -18.13 18.40
CA ALA A 54 6.51 -17.98 17.17
C ALA A 54 5.23 -18.82 17.13
N VAL A 55 4.96 -19.69 18.12
CA VAL A 55 3.83 -20.64 18.07
C VAL A 55 2.48 -19.94 17.85
N ALA A 56 2.20 -18.86 18.60
CA ALA A 56 0.94 -18.12 18.45
C ALA A 56 0.83 -17.46 17.06
N ALA A 57 1.90 -16.78 16.62
CA ALA A 57 1.93 -16.12 15.32
C ALA A 57 1.86 -17.12 14.14
N TRP A 58 2.46 -18.32 14.29
CA TRP A 58 2.38 -19.40 13.31
C TRP A 58 0.97 -19.99 13.22
N ALA A 59 0.29 -20.16 14.36
CA ALA A 59 -1.10 -20.61 14.39
C ALA A 59 -2.04 -19.58 13.73
N GLN A 60 -1.86 -18.28 14.04
CA GLN A 60 -2.58 -17.20 13.39
C GLN A 60 -2.34 -17.20 11.89
N PHE A 61 -1.07 -17.26 11.45
CA PHE A 61 -0.73 -17.33 10.03
C PHE A 61 -1.38 -18.53 9.33
N SER A 62 -1.36 -19.71 9.96
CA SER A 62 -2.00 -20.90 9.40
C SER A 62 -3.52 -20.73 9.28
N ALA A 63 -4.16 -20.02 10.22
CA ALA A 63 -5.58 -19.69 10.17
C ALA A 63 -5.89 -18.67 9.06
N THR A 64 -5.06 -17.64 8.90
CA THR A 64 -5.17 -16.68 7.79
C THR A 64 -5.06 -17.38 6.44
N VAL A 65 -4.09 -18.28 6.27
CA VAL A 65 -3.96 -19.06 5.03
C VAL A 65 -5.21 -19.92 4.79
N ALA A 66 -5.82 -20.52 5.82
CA ALA A 66 -7.07 -21.26 5.65
C ALA A 66 -8.21 -20.36 5.14
N GLN A 67 -8.29 -19.13 5.63
CA GLN A 67 -9.29 -18.16 5.18
C GLN A 67 -9.02 -17.67 3.74
N LEU A 68 -7.75 -17.54 3.34
CA LEU A 68 -7.36 -17.22 1.96
C LEU A 68 -7.63 -18.36 0.97
N GLU A 69 -7.76 -19.58 1.46
CA GLU A 69 -8.12 -20.78 0.69
C GLU A 69 -9.63 -21.03 0.64
N ASP A 70 -10.44 -20.23 1.35
CA ASP A 70 -11.89 -20.33 1.30
C ASP A 70 -12.43 -19.78 -0.03
N ASP A 71 -13.39 -20.48 -0.64
CA ASP A 71 -13.97 -20.12 -1.95
C ASP A 71 -14.54 -18.69 -2.00
N SER A 72 -14.92 -18.10 -0.86
CA SER A 72 -15.45 -16.74 -0.80
C SER A 72 -14.39 -15.65 -0.93
N VAL A 73 -13.11 -15.97 -0.71
CA VAL A 73 -11.97 -15.03 -0.75
C VAL A 73 -10.96 -15.44 -1.82
N HIS A 74 -10.86 -16.74 -2.10
CA HIS A 74 -9.85 -17.29 -2.99
C HIS A 74 -9.96 -16.70 -4.41
N GLY A 75 -8.86 -16.14 -4.90
CA GLY A 75 -8.78 -15.54 -6.23
C GLY A 75 -9.14 -14.05 -6.29
N ASP A 76 -9.82 -13.51 -5.27
CA ASP A 76 -10.04 -12.07 -5.12
C ASP A 76 -8.85 -11.43 -4.41
N ALA A 77 -7.91 -10.91 -5.19
CA ALA A 77 -6.69 -10.31 -4.66
C ALA A 77 -6.94 -9.13 -3.71
N GLY A 78 -8.02 -8.36 -3.92
CA GLY A 78 -8.40 -7.25 -3.03
C GLY A 78 -8.84 -7.77 -1.67
N ALA A 79 -9.79 -8.69 -1.63
CA ALA A 79 -10.27 -9.31 -0.39
C ALA A 79 -9.17 -10.07 0.35
N MET A 80 -8.27 -10.74 -0.38
CA MET A 80 -7.11 -11.41 0.19
C MET A 80 -6.15 -10.43 0.89
N LEU A 81 -5.89 -9.26 0.29
CA LEU A 81 -5.02 -8.24 0.87
C LEU A 81 -5.64 -7.64 2.14
N ASP A 82 -6.92 -7.28 2.12
CA ASP A 82 -7.63 -6.74 3.28
C ASP A 82 -7.55 -7.72 4.46
N LEU A 83 -7.82 -9.01 4.20
CA LEU A 83 -7.74 -10.06 5.22
C LEU A 83 -6.34 -10.21 5.81
N ILE A 84 -5.28 -10.14 4.99
CA ILE A 84 -3.88 -10.23 5.46
C ILE A 84 -3.56 -9.06 6.39
N VAL A 85 -4.02 -7.85 6.06
CA VAL A 85 -3.81 -6.66 6.88
C VAL A 85 -4.49 -6.83 8.24
N GLU A 86 -5.79 -7.13 8.23
CA GLU A 86 -6.60 -7.30 9.43
C GLU A 86 -6.13 -8.46 10.32
N ALA A 87 -5.62 -9.55 9.72
CA ALA A 87 -5.25 -10.74 10.46
C ALA A 87 -3.93 -10.63 11.24
N GLY A 88 -3.16 -9.55 11.05
CA GLY A 88 -1.98 -9.26 11.85
C GLY A 88 -0.81 -8.59 11.12
N TYR A 89 -0.93 -8.27 9.82
CA TYR A 89 0.13 -7.52 9.16
C TYR A 89 0.18 -6.07 9.64
N GLU A 90 -0.94 -5.48 10.08
CA GLU A 90 -0.96 -4.17 10.73
C GLU A 90 -0.05 -4.12 11.96
N ASP A 91 -0.18 -5.10 12.87
CA ASP A 91 0.68 -5.23 14.05
C ASP A 91 2.16 -5.37 13.68
N TYR A 92 2.44 -6.14 12.62
CA TYR A 92 3.79 -6.31 12.11
C TYR A 92 4.37 -4.99 11.61
N VAL A 93 3.62 -4.20 10.84
CA VAL A 93 4.06 -2.88 10.36
C VAL A 93 4.31 -1.94 11.53
N ALA A 94 3.38 -1.90 12.49
CA ALA A 94 3.49 -1.05 13.68
C ALA A 94 4.72 -1.36 14.53
N ALA A 95 5.11 -2.64 14.63
CA ALA A 95 6.25 -3.06 15.43
C ALA A 95 7.61 -2.89 14.73
N ASN A 96 7.66 -2.88 13.39
CA ASN A 96 8.92 -2.98 12.63
C ASN A 96 9.27 -1.75 11.79
N TYR A 97 8.34 -0.81 11.59
CA TYR A 97 8.55 0.30 10.68
C TYR A 97 8.07 1.65 11.22
N ASP A 98 8.78 2.70 10.84
CA ASP A 98 8.31 4.08 10.99
C ASP A 98 7.24 4.41 9.95
N LYS A 99 6.49 5.50 10.21
CA LYS A 99 5.41 6.00 9.35
C LYS A 99 4.36 4.93 9.04
N VAL A 100 3.94 4.22 10.09
CA VAL A 100 2.99 3.09 10.05
C VAL A 100 1.79 3.39 9.16
N HIS A 101 1.09 4.51 9.39
CA HIS A 101 -0.09 4.89 8.60
C HIS A 101 0.20 4.99 7.10
N ALA A 102 1.25 5.71 6.69
CA ALA A 102 1.58 5.84 5.27
C ALA A 102 1.84 4.48 4.60
N ARG A 103 2.44 3.53 5.33
CA ARG A 103 2.67 2.17 4.81
C ARG A 103 1.40 1.34 4.71
N LEU A 104 0.48 1.51 5.66
CA LEU A 104 -0.83 0.87 5.59
C LEU A 104 -1.67 1.47 4.47
N ASP A 105 -1.61 2.78 4.29
CA ASP A 105 -2.26 3.48 3.17
C ASP A 105 -1.76 2.94 1.82
N ASP A 106 -0.44 2.72 1.66
CA ASP A 106 0.14 2.12 0.45
C ASP A 106 -0.45 0.72 0.18
N ILE A 107 -0.66 -0.10 1.21
CA ILE A 107 -1.22 -1.45 1.08
C ILE A 107 -2.72 -1.41 0.81
N GLU A 108 -3.44 -0.47 1.42
CA GLU A 108 -4.85 -0.21 1.12
C GLU A 108 -5.00 0.19 -0.36
N GLN A 109 -4.13 1.08 -0.88
CA GLN A 109 -4.14 1.45 -2.30
C GLN A 109 -3.81 0.25 -3.19
N LEU A 110 -2.90 -0.63 -2.78
CA LEU A 110 -2.65 -1.88 -3.47
C LEU A 110 -3.89 -2.78 -3.52
N GLY A 111 -4.66 -2.84 -2.42
CA GLY A 111 -5.95 -3.53 -2.37
C GLY A 111 -6.99 -2.93 -3.32
N VAL A 112 -7.12 -1.60 -3.36
CA VAL A 112 -8.01 -0.91 -4.32
C VAL A 112 -7.59 -1.19 -5.76
N PHE A 113 -6.30 -1.17 -6.06
CA PHE A 113 -5.77 -1.52 -7.37
C PHE A 113 -6.05 -2.98 -7.73
N ALA A 114 -5.88 -3.90 -6.77
CA ALA A 114 -6.12 -5.33 -6.96
C ALA A 114 -7.58 -5.66 -7.32
N ARG A 115 -8.56 -4.88 -6.84
CA ARG A 115 -9.99 -5.05 -7.18
C ARG A 115 -10.33 -4.79 -8.65
N GLN A 116 -9.41 -4.22 -9.44
CA GLN A 116 -9.59 -4.02 -10.87
C GLN A 116 -9.38 -5.30 -11.69
N TYR A 117 -8.92 -6.38 -11.05
CA TYR A 117 -8.57 -7.63 -11.70
C TYR A 117 -9.52 -8.76 -11.28
N ASP A 118 -9.98 -9.54 -12.26
CA ASP A 118 -10.90 -10.66 -12.04
C ASP A 118 -10.22 -11.92 -11.47
N SER A 119 -8.89 -11.94 -11.41
CA SER A 119 -8.14 -13.07 -10.85
C SER A 119 -6.81 -12.65 -10.22
N LEU A 120 -6.44 -13.38 -9.16
CA LEU A 120 -5.15 -13.27 -8.50
C LEU A 120 -3.98 -13.46 -9.47
N GLU A 121 -4.09 -14.40 -10.41
CA GLU A 121 -3.04 -14.66 -11.40
C GLU A 121 -2.80 -13.46 -12.31
N THR A 122 -3.86 -12.82 -12.82
CA THR A 122 -3.73 -11.62 -13.65
C THR A 122 -3.15 -10.46 -12.84
N PHE A 123 -3.64 -10.23 -11.63
CA PHE A 123 -3.11 -9.19 -10.75
C PHE A 123 -1.62 -9.37 -10.49
N LEU A 124 -1.18 -10.57 -10.11
CA LEU A 124 0.24 -10.85 -9.84
C LEU A 124 1.11 -10.73 -11.10
N ALA A 125 0.60 -11.12 -12.27
CA ALA A 125 1.31 -10.96 -13.53
C ALA A 125 1.53 -9.49 -13.88
N GLU A 126 0.49 -8.66 -13.73
CA GLU A 126 0.58 -7.22 -14.01
C GLU A 126 1.51 -6.52 -13.02
N LEU A 127 1.41 -6.86 -11.73
CA LEU A 127 2.33 -6.34 -10.71
C LEU A 127 3.80 -6.68 -11.02
N ALA A 128 4.07 -7.90 -11.49
CA ALA A 128 5.40 -8.31 -11.90
C ALA A 128 5.93 -7.50 -13.12
N LEU A 129 5.06 -7.11 -14.04
CA LEU A 129 5.43 -6.25 -15.17
C LEU A 129 5.76 -4.81 -14.72
N LEU A 130 4.93 -4.22 -13.85
CA LEU A 130 5.12 -2.87 -13.34
C LEU A 130 6.44 -2.74 -12.56
N THR A 131 6.75 -3.69 -11.69
CA THR A 131 8.00 -3.67 -10.90
C THR A 131 9.28 -3.80 -11.74
N ASN A 132 9.20 -4.42 -12.93
CA ASN A 132 10.34 -4.48 -13.84
C ASN A 132 10.64 -3.13 -14.51
N ILE A 133 9.63 -2.29 -14.73
CA ILE A 133 9.79 -0.96 -15.32
C ILE A 133 10.57 -0.04 -14.35
N GLU A 134 10.23 -0.06 -13.06
CA GLU A 134 10.94 0.70 -12.01
C GLU A 134 12.42 0.28 -11.85
N ALA A 135 12.75 -0.99 -12.11
CA ALA A 135 14.12 -1.47 -12.07
C ALA A 135 14.95 -0.95 -13.26
N GLU A 136 14.31 -0.70 -14.41
CA GLU A 136 14.95 -0.13 -15.60
C GLU A 136 15.11 1.40 -15.54
N GLU A 137 14.24 2.11 -14.81
CA GLU A 137 14.31 3.55 -14.55
C GLU A 137 15.53 3.98 -13.71
N LYS A 138 16.29 3.03 -13.14
CA LYS A 138 17.60 3.32 -12.51
C LYS A 138 18.71 3.63 -13.52
N ARG A 139 18.43 3.62 -14.83
CA ARG A 139 19.29 4.28 -15.81
C ARG A 139 19.11 5.78 -15.65
N PRO A 140 20.20 6.58 -15.56
CA PRO A 140 20.05 8.04 -15.60
C PRO A 140 19.24 8.38 -16.85
N ALA A 141 18.10 9.03 -16.64
CA ALA A 141 17.28 9.53 -17.74
C ALA A 141 18.18 10.37 -18.64
N ASP A 142 18.17 10.09 -19.93
CA ASP A 142 18.78 10.97 -20.92
C ASP A 142 18.07 12.33 -20.80
N ASP A 143 18.83 13.42 -20.73
CA ASP A 143 18.34 14.78 -20.41
C ASP A 143 17.37 15.33 -21.49
N ASP A 144 17.13 14.54 -22.54
CA ASP A 144 16.39 14.87 -23.76
C ASP A 144 15.02 14.18 -23.87
N GLN A 145 14.54 13.52 -22.81
CA GLN A 145 13.19 12.95 -22.81
C GLN A 145 12.18 13.93 -22.19
N GLU A 146 11.28 14.45 -23.04
CA GLU A 146 10.09 15.18 -22.59
C GLU A 146 9.21 14.24 -21.74
N GLN A 147 9.27 14.40 -20.42
CA GLN A 147 8.54 13.57 -19.46
C GLN A 147 7.68 14.43 -18.52
N LEU A 148 6.56 13.85 -18.08
CA LEU A 148 5.77 14.40 -16.99
C LEU A 148 6.47 14.09 -15.66
N ARG A 149 6.63 15.11 -14.81
CA ARG A 149 7.22 14.94 -13.48
C ARG A 149 6.13 14.80 -12.41
N LEU A 150 5.99 13.60 -11.86
CA LEU A 150 5.23 13.38 -10.64
C LEU A 150 6.12 13.62 -9.41
N SER A 151 5.64 14.41 -8.46
CA SER A 151 6.41 14.80 -7.27
C SER A 151 5.47 15.09 -6.11
N THR A 152 5.97 14.97 -4.89
CA THR A 152 5.30 15.56 -3.71
C THR A 152 5.50 17.08 -3.69
N ILE A 153 4.59 17.81 -3.03
CA ILE A 153 4.71 19.28 -2.83
C ILE A 153 6.04 19.62 -2.14
N HIS A 154 6.46 18.83 -1.16
CA HIS A 154 7.72 19.01 -0.43
C HIS A 154 8.95 18.95 -1.35
N GLN A 155 9.00 17.97 -2.26
CA GLN A 155 10.10 17.79 -3.22
C GLN A 155 10.08 18.85 -4.33
N ALA A 156 8.95 19.51 -4.56
CA ALA A 156 8.82 20.59 -5.54
C ALA A 156 9.32 21.96 -5.02
N LYS A 157 9.63 22.07 -3.72
CA LYS A 157 10.10 23.32 -3.12
C LYS A 157 11.38 23.82 -3.81
N GLY A 158 11.35 25.07 -4.28
CA GLY A 158 12.47 25.69 -4.99
C GLY A 158 12.54 25.37 -6.48
N LEU A 159 11.63 24.53 -6.98
CA LEU A 159 11.46 24.25 -8.41
C LEU A 159 10.30 25.08 -8.98
N GLU A 160 10.24 25.24 -10.29
CA GLU A 160 9.14 25.91 -10.98
C GLU A 160 8.90 25.26 -12.35
N PHE A 161 7.64 25.21 -12.78
CA PHE A 161 7.21 24.55 -14.01
C PHE A 161 6.24 25.45 -14.77
N LYS A 162 6.21 25.33 -16.10
CA LYS A 162 5.28 26.10 -16.93
C LYS A 162 3.82 25.81 -16.56
N VAL A 163 3.51 24.52 -16.43
CA VAL A 163 2.17 24.02 -16.07
C VAL A 163 2.29 23.14 -14.83
N VAL A 164 1.40 23.34 -13.85
CA VAL A 164 1.33 22.53 -12.63
C VAL A 164 -0.09 22.03 -12.41
N PHE A 165 -0.21 20.73 -12.13
CA PHE A 165 -1.46 20.12 -11.67
C PHE A 165 -1.32 19.80 -10.18
N VAL A 166 -2.19 20.37 -9.35
CA VAL A 166 -2.35 19.98 -7.95
C VAL A 166 -3.61 19.14 -7.85
N ILE A 167 -3.41 17.87 -7.54
CA ILE A 167 -4.47 16.86 -7.48
C ILE A 167 -4.83 16.54 -6.04
N MET A 168 -5.97 15.87 -5.83
CA MET A 168 -6.41 15.39 -4.51
C MET A 168 -6.56 16.50 -3.47
N LEU A 169 -7.00 17.69 -3.88
CA LEU A 169 -7.33 18.80 -2.97
C LEU A 169 -8.68 18.55 -2.28
N CYS A 170 -8.72 17.55 -1.40
CA CYS A 170 -9.90 17.17 -0.62
C CYS A 170 -9.73 17.58 0.85
N ASP A 171 -10.77 18.10 1.48
CA ASP A 171 -10.74 18.36 2.94
C ASP A 171 -10.55 17.04 3.71
N GLY A 172 -9.67 17.06 4.70
CA GLY A 172 -9.25 15.87 5.45
C GLY A 172 -8.10 15.07 4.83
N MET A 173 -7.77 15.30 3.55
CA MET A 173 -6.55 14.79 2.91
C MET A 173 -5.51 15.90 2.72
N PHE A 174 -5.94 17.05 2.18
CA PHE A 174 -5.14 18.24 2.03
C PHE A 174 -6.02 19.48 2.28
N PRO A 175 -6.01 20.07 3.49
CA PRO A 175 -5.16 19.72 4.63
C PRO A 175 -5.49 18.34 5.22
N SER A 176 -4.47 17.63 5.73
CA SER A 176 -4.68 16.33 6.36
C SER A 176 -5.43 16.46 7.70
N ASN A 177 -6.34 15.53 8.00
CA ASN A 177 -7.12 15.54 9.26
C ASN A 177 -6.24 15.66 10.51
N ARG A 178 -5.05 15.04 10.50
CA ARG A 178 -4.09 15.13 11.61
C ARG A 178 -3.54 16.55 11.81
N SER A 179 -3.27 17.26 10.71
CA SER A 179 -2.78 18.64 10.78
C SER A 179 -3.87 19.59 11.26
N LEU A 180 -5.14 19.26 11.01
CA LEU A 180 -6.31 20.04 11.43
C LEU A 180 -6.58 19.99 12.94
N ASP A 181 -5.95 19.09 13.69
CA ASP A 181 -6.09 19.02 15.15
C ASP A 181 -5.51 20.25 15.87
N THR A 182 -4.67 21.03 15.17
CA THR A 182 -4.00 22.23 15.71
C THR A 182 -4.03 23.37 14.71
N VAL A 183 -4.12 24.61 15.20
CA VAL A 183 -4.05 25.81 14.35
C VAL A 183 -2.70 25.88 13.64
N GLU A 184 -1.61 25.56 14.35
CA GLU A 184 -0.26 25.56 13.78
C GLU A 184 -0.08 24.53 12.66
N GLY A 185 -0.72 23.36 12.78
CA GLY A 185 -0.72 22.32 11.77
C GLY A 185 -1.49 22.72 10.52
N GLU A 186 -2.67 23.31 10.67
CA GLU A 186 -3.44 23.86 9.54
C GLU A 186 -2.64 24.95 8.81
N GLU A 187 -1.99 25.86 9.54
CA GLU A 187 -1.16 26.91 8.96
C GLU A 187 0.08 26.34 8.23
N GLU A 188 0.63 25.20 8.66
CA GLU A 188 1.69 24.52 7.92
C GLU A 188 1.18 23.91 6.61
N GLU A 189 0.02 23.24 6.60
CA GLU A 189 -0.61 22.75 5.38
C GLU A 189 -0.96 23.90 4.42
N ARG A 190 -1.38 25.05 4.94
CA ARG A 190 -1.60 26.28 4.16
C ARG A 190 -0.32 26.78 3.51
N ARG A 191 0.81 26.76 4.23
CA ARG A 191 2.13 27.07 3.66
C ARG A 191 2.52 26.07 2.57
N LEU A 192 2.20 24.79 2.73
CA LEU A 192 2.40 23.78 1.69
C LEU A 192 1.53 24.08 0.46
N PHE A 193 0.27 24.46 0.64
CA PHE A 193 -0.60 24.86 -0.46
C PHE A 193 -0.03 26.07 -1.22
N TYR A 194 0.42 27.09 -0.49
CA TYR A 194 1.10 28.24 -1.06
C TYR A 194 2.34 27.84 -1.88
N VAL A 195 3.15 26.91 -1.37
CA VAL A 195 4.28 26.37 -2.14
C VAL A 195 3.79 25.72 -3.43
N ALA A 196 2.77 24.86 -3.38
CA ALA A 196 2.24 24.16 -4.54
C ALA A 196 1.76 25.10 -5.64
N ILE A 197 0.93 26.11 -5.31
CA ILE A 197 0.38 27.05 -6.29
C ILE A 197 1.47 27.96 -6.88
N THR A 198 2.50 28.30 -6.11
CA THR A 198 3.62 29.14 -6.58
C THR A 198 4.67 28.36 -7.37
N ARG A 199 4.48 27.06 -7.62
CA ARG A 199 5.36 26.31 -8.53
C ARG A 199 5.00 26.57 -10.01
N ALA A 200 3.80 27.04 -10.30
CA ALA A 200 3.32 27.31 -11.66
C ALA A 200 3.85 28.66 -12.18
N LYS A 201 4.31 28.68 -13.44
CA LYS A 201 4.68 29.92 -14.14
C LYS A 201 3.55 30.46 -15.02
N ASP A 202 2.92 29.57 -15.78
CA ASP A 202 1.98 29.95 -16.84
C ASP A 202 0.56 29.46 -16.49
N GLU A 203 0.41 28.17 -16.15
CA GLU A 203 -0.91 27.56 -15.89
C GLU A 203 -0.91 26.71 -14.61
N LEU A 204 -1.98 26.84 -13.83
CA LEU A 204 -2.22 26.09 -12.60
C LEU A 204 -3.59 25.42 -12.68
N TYR A 205 -3.61 24.10 -12.54
CA TYR A 205 -4.82 23.30 -12.49
C TYR A 205 -4.99 22.72 -11.09
N LEU A 206 -6.12 23.02 -10.45
CA LEU A 206 -6.46 22.55 -9.12
C LEU A 206 -7.62 21.55 -9.24
N SER A 207 -7.48 20.36 -8.67
CA SER A 207 -8.49 19.31 -8.82
C SER A 207 -8.68 18.47 -7.57
N TYR A 208 -9.91 17.98 -7.41
CA TYR A 208 -10.30 17.01 -6.40
C TYR A 208 -11.33 16.04 -7.01
N PRO A 209 -11.28 14.74 -6.69
CA PRO A 209 -12.31 13.80 -7.10
C PRO A 209 -13.59 14.03 -6.29
N MET A 210 -14.77 13.84 -6.89
CA MET A 210 -16.04 13.83 -6.14
C MET A 210 -16.21 12.57 -5.29
N ILE A 211 -15.66 11.46 -5.76
CA ILE A 211 -15.75 10.13 -5.15
C ILE A 211 -14.35 9.52 -5.11
N ARG A 212 -13.95 8.98 -3.96
CA ARG A 212 -12.72 8.22 -3.78
C ARG A 212 -13.05 6.78 -3.38
N ALA A 213 -12.48 5.82 -4.11
CA ALA A 213 -12.51 4.41 -3.75
C ALA A 213 -11.61 4.16 -2.52
N VAL A 214 -12.10 3.35 -1.58
CA VAL A 214 -11.46 3.03 -0.29
C VAL A 214 -11.40 1.49 -0.14
N ALA A 215 -10.54 0.95 0.73
CA ALA A 215 -10.52 -0.50 0.96
C ALA A 215 -11.84 -1.03 1.55
N ALA A 216 -12.14 -2.29 1.20
CA ALA A 216 -13.33 -2.99 1.66
C ALA A 216 -13.28 -3.12 3.19
N GLY A 217 -14.44 -2.90 3.83
CA GLY A 217 -14.57 -2.81 5.29
C GLY A 217 -14.96 -1.40 5.76
N SER A 218 -14.62 -0.36 5.00
CA SER A 218 -15.20 0.97 5.13
C SER A 218 -16.34 1.14 4.13
N SER A 219 -17.54 1.41 4.63
CA SER A 219 -18.76 1.35 3.82
C SER A 219 -18.82 2.51 2.81
N ALA A 220 -18.80 2.14 1.53
CA ALA A 220 -19.04 2.97 0.34
C ALA A 220 -17.95 3.99 -0.05
N ASP A 221 -17.80 4.14 -1.37
CA ASP A 221 -17.26 5.31 -2.06
C ASP A 221 -17.43 6.60 -1.23
N MET A 222 -16.32 7.14 -0.72
CA MET A 222 -16.38 8.32 0.14
C MET A 222 -16.54 9.55 -0.74
N MET A 223 -17.70 10.21 -0.60
CA MET A 223 -17.90 11.54 -1.15
C MET A 223 -16.86 12.49 -0.54
N GLN A 224 -16.04 13.07 -1.41
CA GLN A 224 -15.05 14.03 -0.97
C GLN A 224 -15.64 15.43 -0.96
N GLN A 225 -15.18 16.24 0.00
CA GLN A 225 -15.41 17.67 -0.01
C GLN A 225 -14.17 18.36 -0.59
N PRO A 226 -14.33 19.44 -1.37
CA PRO A 226 -13.20 20.24 -1.81
C PRO A 226 -12.40 20.74 -0.61
N SER A 227 -11.08 20.81 -0.75
CA SER A 227 -10.20 21.41 0.25
C SER A 227 -10.68 22.82 0.59
N ARG A 228 -10.78 23.14 1.88
CA ARG A 228 -11.09 24.51 2.35
C ARG A 228 -10.19 25.58 1.75
N PHE A 229 -8.94 25.25 1.41
CA PHE A 229 -7.99 26.20 0.83
C PHE A 229 -8.40 26.67 -0.57
N LEU A 230 -9.23 25.91 -1.29
CA LEU A 230 -9.83 26.36 -2.55
C LEU A 230 -10.78 27.54 -2.32
N GLY A 231 -11.49 27.58 -1.19
CA GLY A 231 -12.39 28.68 -0.83
C GLY A 231 -11.67 29.96 -0.38
N GLU A 232 -10.37 29.90 -0.15
CA GLU A 232 -9.54 31.06 0.23
C GLU A 232 -8.99 31.82 -0.98
N LEU A 233 -9.08 31.21 -2.17
CA LEU A 233 -8.68 31.83 -3.41
C LEU A 233 -9.77 32.78 -3.93
N PRO A 234 -9.41 33.88 -4.61
CA PRO A 234 -10.39 34.79 -5.20
C PRO A 234 -11.30 34.07 -6.21
N ALA A 235 -12.61 34.17 -6.02
CA ALA A 235 -13.60 33.47 -6.87
C ALA A 235 -13.56 33.90 -8.35
N GLU A 236 -13.05 35.10 -8.64
CA GLU A 236 -12.84 35.56 -10.02
C GLU A 236 -11.69 34.85 -10.76
N LEU A 237 -10.87 34.09 -10.05
CA LEU A 237 -9.73 33.36 -10.59
C LEU A 237 -9.98 31.84 -10.71
N ILE A 238 -11.14 31.34 -10.29
CA ILE A 238 -11.51 29.91 -10.25
C ILE A 238 -12.74 29.63 -11.13
#